data_AF-A0A7S3S3A5-F1
#
_entry.id   AF-A0A7S3S3A5-F1
#
_cell.length_a   1.000
_cell.length_b   1.000
_cell.length_c   1.000
_cell.angle_alpha   90.00
_cell.angle_beta   90.00
_cell.angle_gamma   90.00
#
_symmetry.space_group_name_H-M   'P 1'
#
loop_
_entity.id
_entity.type
_entity.pdbx_description
1 polymer ?
#
loop_
_entity_poly.entity_id
_entity_poly.type
_entity_poly.pdbx_seq_one_letter_code
_entity_poly.pdbx_strand_id
1 'polypeptide(L)'
;LCAVGFGSYDFLKRGTGVICCYSLKNTRFPEYVFNTDAGVCSLDWHPQHPAVLAVGLYDGTVLVYDVRARTKKPIYQSTVRTNKHTDPVWEVRWNADESSGTLNFFSIS
;
A
#
# COMPACT_ATOMS: atom_id res chain seq x y z
N LEU A 1 -4.73 -2.50 13.60
CA LEU A 1 -3.40 -2.95 13.13
C LEU A 1 -2.57 -1.71 12.82
N CYS A 2 -1.26 -1.75 13.02
CA CYS A 2 -0.34 -0.71 12.53
C CYS A 2 0.37 -1.26 11.29
N ALA A 3 0.39 -0.53 10.18
CA ALA A 3 1.15 -0.91 8.99
C ALA A 3 2.43 -0.08 8.94
N VAL A 4 3.55 -0.74 8.61
CA VAL A 4 4.85 -0.11 8.42
C VAL A 4 5.35 -0.50 7.03
N GLY A 5 5.65 0.51 6.22
CA GLY A 5 6.23 0.35 4.90
C GLY A 5 7.73 0.56 4.98
N PHE A 6 8.47 -0.38 4.43
CA PHE A 6 9.91 -0.31 4.27
C PHE A 6 10.22 -0.08 2.80
N GLY A 7 10.98 0.97 2.53
CA GLY A 7 11.45 1.36 1.21
C GLY A 7 12.79 2.06 1.30
N SER A 8 13.35 2.38 0.13
CA SER A 8 14.57 3.18 0.04
C SER A 8 14.24 4.53 -0.55
N TYR A 9 14.67 5.60 0.11
CA TYR A 9 14.67 6.97 -0.42
C TYR A 9 16.01 7.34 -1.08
N ASP A 10 16.98 6.44 -1.05
CA ASP A 10 18.26 6.63 -1.71
C ASP A 10 18.10 6.34 -3.21
N PHE A 11 18.19 7.39 -4.02
CA PHE A 11 18.06 7.33 -5.48
C PHE A 11 19.01 6.32 -6.13
N LEU A 12 20.20 6.14 -5.56
CA LEU A 12 21.21 5.21 -6.08
C LEU A 12 20.96 3.77 -5.64
N LYS A 13 20.17 3.56 -4.59
CA LYS A 13 19.79 2.24 -4.07
C LYS A 13 18.30 2.00 -4.28
N ARG A 14 17.91 1.87 -5.54
CA ARG A 14 16.58 1.38 -5.93
C ARG A 14 16.49 -0.09 -5.52
N GLY A 15 15.71 -0.37 -4.48
CA GLY A 15 15.50 -1.70 -3.94
C GLY A 15 14.01 -2.07 -3.89
N THR A 16 13.76 -3.34 -3.57
CA THR A 16 12.42 -3.83 -3.25
C THR A 16 11.90 -3.22 -1.95
N GLY A 17 10.59 -3.31 -1.72
CA GLY A 17 9.96 -2.88 -0.48
C GLY A 17 9.35 -4.05 0.30
N VAL A 18 9.04 -3.79 1.56
CA VAL A 18 8.32 -4.73 2.43
C VAL A 18 7.28 -3.97 3.20
N ILE A 19 6.10 -4.57 3.38
CA ILE A 19 5.04 -4.04 4.23
C ILE A 19 4.85 -5.03 5.38
N CYS A 20 4.92 -4.53 6.61
CA CYS A 20 4.68 -5.30 7.81
C CYS A 20 3.48 -4.73 8.56
N CYS A 21 2.51 -5.58 8.89
CA CYS A 21 1.37 -5.20 9.71
C CYS A 21 1.52 -5.81 11.11
N TYR A 22 1.57 -4.94 12.12
CA TYR A 22 1.73 -5.31 13.52
C TYR A 22 0.40 -5.17 14.28
N SER A 23 0.21 -6.05 15.26
CA SER A 23 -0.87 -5.96 16.23
C SER A 23 -0.31 -5.52 17.57
N LEU A 24 -1.06 -4.72 18.32
CA LEU A 24 -0.65 -4.31 19.68
C LEU A 24 -0.58 -5.51 20.63
N LYS A 25 -1.24 -6.63 20.30
CA LYS A 25 -1.16 -7.89 21.06
C LYS A 25 0.19 -8.60 20.88
N ASN A 26 0.86 -8.40 19.75
CA ASN A 26 2.16 -9.00 19.44
C ASN A 26 3.00 -8.00 18.65
N THR A 27 3.80 -7.23 19.38
CA THR A 27 4.67 -6.20 18.82
C THR A 27 6.00 -6.75 18.29
N ARG A 28 6.33 -8.01 18.61
CA ARG A 28 7.63 -8.61 18.26
C ARG A 28 7.62 -9.24 16.87
N PHE A 29 6.50 -9.82 16.46
CA PHE A 29 6.37 -10.47 15.16
C PHE A 29 5.20 -9.84 14.38
N PRO A 30 5.42 -9.41 13.13
CA PRO A 30 4.34 -8.90 12.30
C PRO A 30 3.32 -10.00 12.03
N GLU A 31 2.04 -9.63 12.10
CA GLU A 31 0.93 -10.53 11.78
C GLU A 31 0.83 -10.79 10.28
N TYR A 32 1.12 -9.77 9.47
CA TYR A 32 1.16 -9.86 8.01
C TYR A 32 2.44 -9.26 7.46
N VAL A 33 2.99 -9.90 6.42
CA VAL A 33 4.19 -9.45 5.70
C VAL A 33 3.96 -9.61 4.21
N PHE A 34 4.12 -8.52 3.47
CA PHE A 34 3.98 -8.45 2.01
C PHE A 34 5.28 -7.93 1.41
N ASN A 35 5.77 -8.58 0.35
CA ASN A 35 6.93 -8.11 -0.41
C ASN A 35 6.43 -7.33 -1.62
N THR A 36 7.10 -6.22 -1.94
CA THR A 36 6.77 -5.38 -3.08
C THR A 36 7.97 -5.24 -4.01
N ASP A 37 7.71 -5.13 -5.31
CA ASP A 37 8.75 -5.07 -6.34
C ASP A 37 9.56 -3.76 -6.29
N ALA A 38 9.00 -2.71 -5.69
CA ALA A 38 9.65 -1.43 -5.45
C ALA A 38 9.44 -0.98 -3.99
N GLY A 39 10.27 -0.03 -3.54
CA GLY A 39 10.21 0.55 -2.20
C GLY A 39 8.83 1.15 -1.90
N VAL A 40 8.33 0.91 -0.69
CA VAL A 40 7.07 1.48 -0.22
C VAL A 40 7.28 2.93 0.20
N CYS A 41 6.48 3.84 -0.35
CA CYS A 41 6.57 5.28 -0.08
C CYS A 41 5.40 5.75 0.81
N SER A 42 4.21 5.20 0.61
CA SER A 42 3.00 5.62 1.32
C SER A 42 2.06 4.45 1.59
N LEU A 43 1.26 4.58 2.65
CA LEU A 43 0.32 3.58 3.13
C LEU A 43 -0.91 4.26 3.71
N ASP A 44 -2.10 3.73 3.44
CA ASP A 44 -3.33 4.21 4.07
C ASP A 44 -4.37 3.11 4.24
N TRP A 45 -4.91 2.98 5.46
CA TRP A 45 -5.95 2.01 5.78
C TRP A 45 -7.32 2.60 5.45
N HIS A 46 -8.20 1.76 4.89
CA HIS A 46 -9.55 2.21 4.61
C HIS A 46 -10.33 2.51 5.91
N PRO A 47 -11.04 3.66 6.01
CA PRO A 47 -11.71 4.07 7.25
C PRO A 47 -12.83 3.12 7.70
N GLN A 48 -13.66 2.63 6.77
CA GLN A 48 -14.76 1.69 7.06
C GLN A 48 -14.42 0.21 6.87
N HIS A 49 -13.32 -0.11 6.18
CA HIS A 49 -12.91 -1.47 5.82
C HIS A 49 -11.51 -1.77 6.37
N PRO A 50 -11.36 -2.12 7.66
CA PRO A 50 -10.05 -2.17 8.33
C PRO A 50 -9.05 -3.21 7.81
N ALA A 51 -9.47 -4.06 6.88
CA ALA A 51 -8.61 -5.05 6.23
C ALA A 51 -8.04 -4.58 4.89
N VAL A 52 -8.56 -3.48 4.34
CA VAL A 52 -8.17 -2.94 3.04
C VAL A 52 -7.08 -1.88 3.25
N LEU A 53 -5.96 -2.07 2.58
CA LEU A 53 -4.77 -1.22 2.67
C LEU A 53 -4.38 -0.74 1.27
N ALA A 54 -4.30 0.58 1.08
CA ALA A 54 -3.71 1.19 -0.11
C ALA A 54 -2.21 1.41 0.12
N VAL A 55 -1.42 1.26 -0.95
CA VAL A 55 0.04 1.35 -0.92
C VAL A 55 0.53 2.11 -2.15
N GLY A 56 1.34 3.14 -1.95
CA GLY A 56 2.09 3.81 -3.01
C GLY A 56 3.54 3.34 -3.03
N LEU A 57 4.05 3.02 -4.23
CA LEU A 57 5.41 2.57 -4.44
C LEU A 57 6.28 3.64 -5.13
N TYR A 58 7.58 3.49 -4.98
CA TYR A 58 8.58 4.39 -5.54
C TYR A 58 8.61 4.41 -7.08
N ASP A 59 8.17 3.33 -7.72
CA ASP A 59 8.14 3.22 -9.17
C ASP A 59 6.87 3.81 -9.80
N GLY A 60 6.00 4.46 -8.99
CA GLY A 60 4.72 5.02 -9.42
C GLY A 60 3.54 4.03 -9.33
N THR A 61 3.80 2.78 -8.95
CA THR A 61 2.74 1.77 -8.82
C THR A 61 1.93 2.01 -7.56
N VAL A 62 0.61 1.86 -7.67
CA VAL A 62 -0.32 1.85 -6.54
C VAL A 62 -0.87 0.44 -6.40
N LEU A 63 -0.81 -0.10 -5.20
CA LEU A 63 -1.32 -1.43 -4.86
C LEU A 63 -2.45 -1.30 -3.84
N VAL A 64 -3.40 -2.23 -3.91
CA VAL A 64 -4.41 -2.42 -2.87
C VAL A 64 -4.31 -3.85 -2.37
N TYR A 65 -4.26 -4.02 -1.06
CA TYR A 65 -4.25 -5.31 -0.37
C TYR A 65 -5.50 -5.50 0.47
N ASP A 66 -6.06 -6.71 0.48
CA ASP A 66 -6.87 -7.19 1.60
C ASP A 66 -5.97 -8.06 2.47
N VAL A 67 -5.66 -7.61 3.69
CA VAL A 67 -4.72 -8.33 4.57
C VAL A 67 -5.24 -9.68 5.08
N ARG A 68 -6.55 -9.93 4.96
CA ARG A 68 -7.15 -11.22 5.31
C ARG A 68 -7.06 -12.23 4.16
N ALA A 69 -6.70 -11.78 2.95
CA ALA A 69 -6.58 -12.67 1.81
C ALA A 69 -5.52 -13.74 2.08
N ARG A 70 -5.82 -15.00 1.76
CA ARG A 70 -4.86 -16.12 1.93
C ARG A 70 -3.61 -15.93 1.07
N THR A 71 -3.74 -15.22 -0.04
CA THR A 71 -2.64 -14.89 -0.94
C THR A 71 -1.97 -13.60 -0.49
N LYS A 72 -0.65 -13.61 -0.37
CA LYS A 72 0.18 -12.42 -0.10
C LYS A 72 0.36 -11.52 -1.33
N LYS A 73 -0.64 -11.47 -2.21
CA LYS A 73 -0.61 -10.69 -3.45
C LYS A 73 -1.62 -9.54 -3.35
N PRO A 74 -1.36 -8.41 -4.03
CA PRO A 74 -2.32 -7.33 -4.08
C PRO A 74 -3.59 -7.78 -4.80
N ILE A 75 -4.74 -7.29 -4.34
CA ILE A 75 -6.04 -7.50 -5.00
C ILE A 75 -6.19 -6.58 -6.21
N TYR A 76 -5.56 -5.41 -6.18
CA TYR A 76 -5.46 -4.49 -7.31
C TYR A 76 -4.05 -3.92 -7.43
N GLN A 77 -3.61 -3.72 -8.67
CA GLN A 77 -2.31 -3.16 -9.00
C GLN A 77 -2.46 -2.22 -10.20
N SER A 78 -1.93 -1.01 -10.09
CA SER A 78 -1.88 -0.09 -11.22
C SER A 78 -0.84 -0.55 -12.25
N THR A 79 -1.16 -0.33 -13.52
CA THR A 79 -0.31 -0.62 -14.66
C THR A 79 -0.26 0.60 -15.57
N VAL A 80 0.65 0.60 -16.55
CA VAL A 80 0.72 1.65 -17.57
C VAL A 80 -0.63 1.85 -18.29
N ARG A 81 -1.42 0.78 -18.46
CA ARG A 81 -2.74 0.85 -19.08
C ARG A 81 -3.81 1.49 -18.19
N THR A 82 -3.61 1.47 -16.88
CA THR A 82 -4.57 1.97 -15.88
C THR A 82 -4.05 3.22 -15.20
N ASN A 83 -3.25 4.05 -15.90
CA ASN A 83 -2.69 5.30 -15.40
C ASN A 83 -1.83 5.15 -14.13
N LYS A 84 -0.83 4.26 -14.19
CA LYS A 84 0.27 4.25 -13.23
C LYS A 84 1.03 5.59 -13.27
N HIS A 85 1.48 6.08 -12.12
CA HIS A 85 2.31 7.29 -12.04
C HIS A 85 3.70 7.08 -12.65
N THR A 86 4.33 8.15 -13.10
CA THR A 86 5.71 8.15 -13.60
C THR A 86 6.76 8.35 -12.51
N ASP A 87 6.33 8.87 -11.37
CA ASP A 87 7.15 9.31 -10.25
C ASP A 87 6.72 8.60 -8.95
N PRO A 88 7.53 8.66 -7.87
CA PRO A 88 7.22 7.98 -6.61
C PRO A 88 5.90 8.46 -6.00
N VAL A 89 5.05 7.53 -5.56
CA VAL A 89 3.75 7.88 -4.95
C VAL A 89 3.93 8.23 -3.48
N TRP A 90 4.08 9.51 -3.17
CA TRP A 90 4.39 10.03 -1.82
C TRP A 90 3.22 9.99 -0.85
N GLU A 91 1.99 10.05 -1.34
CA GLU A 91 0.82 9.93 -0.48
C GLU A 91 -0.32 9.23 -1.22
N VAL A 92 -1.02 8.35 -0.49
CA VAL A 92 -2.28 7.73 -0.90
C VAL A 92 -3.29 7.96 0.22
N ARG A 93 -4.55 8.24 -0.14
CA ARG A 93 -5.63 8.48 0.83
C ARG A 93 -6.94 7.91 0.37
N TRP A 94 -7.53 7.03 1.17
CA TRP A 94 -8.89 6.58 0.95
C TRP A 94 -9.88 7.73 1.11
N ASN A 95 -10.84 7.78 0.20
CA ASN A 95 -12.02 8.59 0.40
C ASN A 95 -12.98 7.88 1.35
N ALA A 96 -13.40 8.56 2.41
CA ALA A 96 -14.35 8.02 3.36
C ALA A 96 -15.80 8.03 2.83
N ASP A 97 -16.07 8.75 1.75
CA ASP A 97 -17.40 8.82 1.15
C ASP A 97 -17.66 7.64 0.19
N GLU A 98 -18.55 6.75 0.61
CA GLU A 98 -19.03 5.59 -0.17
C GLU A 98 -20.37 5.86 -0.87
N SER A 99 -20.88 7.10 -0.88
CA SER A 99 -22.18 7.45 -1.47
C SER A 99 -22.32 7.05 -2.95
N SER A 100 -21.20 6.94 -3.66
CA SER A 100 -21.11 6.51 -5.07
C SER A 100 -21.23 4.98 -5.27
N GLY A 101 -21.27 4.19 -4.20
CA GLY A 101 -21.27 2.72 -4.25
C GLY A 101 -19.94 2.11 -4.71
N THR A 102 -18.88 2.92 -4.87
CA THR A 102 -17.55 2.47 -5.29
C THR A 102 -16.47 3.04 -4.38
N LEU A 103 -15.56 2.17 -3.92
CA LEU A 103 -14.41 2.59 -3.14
C LEU A 103 -13.45 3.38 -4.04
N ASN A 104 -13.01 4.54 -3.57
CA ASN A 104 -12.09 5.39 -4.31
C ASN A 104 -11.04 5.99 -3.37
N PHE A 105 -9.91 6.36 -3.93
CA PHE A 105 -8.79 6.95 -3.21
C PHE A 105 -8.10 7.99 -4.09
N PHE A 106 -7.34 8.87 -3.44
CA PHE A 106 -6.50 9.87 -4.06
C PHE A 106 -5.04 9.46 -3.89
N SER A 107 -4.19 9.86 -4.84
CA SER A 107 -2.76 9.59 -4.79
C SER A 107 -1.98 10.73 -5.43
N ILE A 108 -0.83 11.08 -4.87
CA ILE A 108 0.06 12.14 -5.38
C ILE A 108 1.49 11.60 -5.55
N SER A 109 2.14 12.05 -6.63
CA SER A 109 3.55 11.79 -6.92
C SER A 109 4.35 13.08 -6.98
#